data_AF-A0A3M6ALL6-F1
#
_entry.id   AF-A0A3M6ALL6-F1
#
_cell.length_a   1.000
_cell.length_b   1.000
_cell.length_c   1.000
_cell.angle_alpha   90.00
_cell.angle_beta   90.00
_cell.angle_gamma   90.00
#
_symmetry.space_group_name_H-M   'P 1'
#
loop_
_entity.id
_entity.type
_entity.pdbx_description
1 polymer ?
#
loop_
_entity_poly.entity_id
_entity_poly.type
_entity_poly.pdbx_seq_one_letter_code
_entity_poly.pdbx_strand_id
1 'polypeptide(L)' 'MKLLRETRTLKVKAVSSLRIAMQAFNSFDDDGRITTVLLHLQHACEMLLKAVLIQNKANVFDKVTGRSISFDRSLGL' A
#
# COMPACT_ATOMS: atom_id res chain seq x y z
N MET A 1 12.29 5.77 -16.64
CA MET A 1 11.17 6.73 -16.48
C MET A 1 11.29 7.44 -15.13
N LYS A 2 11.10 8.76 -15.06
CA LYS A 2 11.13 9.50 -13.80
C LYS A 2 9.82 9.26 -13.03
N LEU A 3 9.91 8.85 -11.76
CA LEU A 3 8.72 8.66 -10.92
C LEU A 3 8.10 10.02 -10.55
N LEU A 4 6.78 10.10 -10.63
CA LEU A 4 6.00 11.20 -10.07
C LEU A 4 6.21 11.26 -8.55
N ARG A 5 6.05 12.45 -7.96
CA ARG A 5 6.29 12.66 -6.52
C ARG A 5 5.40 11.75 -5.68
N GLU A 6 4.12 11.71 -5.98
CA GLU A 6 3.13 10.87 -5.27
C GLU A 6 3.46 9.37 -5.40
N THR A 7 3.86 8.91 -6.59
CA THR A 7 4.33 7.54 -6.82
C THR A 7 5.49 7.18 -5.90
N ARG A 8 6.46 8.09 -5.69
CA ARG A 8 7.57 7.84 -4.75
C ARG A 8 7.08 7.72 -3.33
N THR A 9 6.18 8.60 -2.90
CA THR A 9 5.60 8.55 -1.55
C THR A 9 4.88 7.23 -1.30
N LEU A 10 4.05 6.78 -2.24
CA LEU A 10 3.35 5.50 -2.11
C LEU A 10 4.31 4.30 -2.13
N LYS A 11 5.33 4.33 -2.99
CA LYS A 11 6.38 3.30 -3.00
C LYS A 11 7.08 3.20 -1.64
N VAL A 12 7.43 4.34 -1.02
CA VAL A 12 8.04 4.35 0.31
C VAL A 12 7.10 3.75 1.35
N LYS A 13 5.81 4.13 1.36
CA LYS A 13 4.81 3.54 2.27
C LYS A 13 4.66 2.03 2.10
N ALA A 14 4.65 1.56 0.86
CA ALA A 14 4.60 0.13 0.56
C ALA A 14 5.80 -0.63 1.14
N VAL A 15 7.01 -0.13 0.90
CA VAL A 15 8.25 -0.75 1.40
C VAL A 15 8.28 -0.76 2.93
N SER A 16 7.88 0.35 3.57
CA SER A 16 7.79 0.39 5.03
C SER A 16 6.80 -0.63 5.58
N SER A 17 5.66 -0.81 4.92
CA SER A 17 4.64 -1.77 5.34
C SER A 17 5.11 -3.20 5.15
N LEU A 18 5.76 -3.50 4.03
CA LEU A 18 6.39 -4.80 3.80
C LEU A 18 7.45 -5.12 4.86
N ARG A 19 8.27 -4.14 5.26
CA ARG A 19 9.26 -4.32 6.32
C ARG A 19 8.59 -4.66 7.65
N ILE A 20 7.49 -4.00 8.01
CA ILE A 20 6.75 -4.30 9.23
C ILE A 20 6.14 -5.70 9.16
N ALA A 21 5.57 -6.09 8.01
CA ALA A 21 5.07 -7.44 7.81
C ALA A 21 6.18 -8.49 8.02
N MET A 22 7.39 -8.25 7.51
CA MET A 22 8.53 -9.14 7.72
C MET A 22 9.02 -9.15 9.18
N GLN A 23 8.97 -8.02 9.88
CA GLN A 23 9.30 -7.96 11.30
C GLN A 23 8.31 -8.77 12.14
N ALA A 24 7.01 -8.58 11.90
CA ALA A 24 5.98 -9.36 12.56
C ALA A 24 6.13 -10.86 12.25
N PHE A 25 6.39 -11.22 11.00
CA PHE A 25 6.61 -12.61 10.59
C PHE A 25 7.76 -13.27 11.34
N ASN A 26 8.86 -12.55 11.58
CA ASN A 26 10.03 -13.04 12.31
C ASN A 26 9.96 -12.78 13.83
N SER A 27 8.84 -12.26 14.34
CA SER A 27 8.65 -12.02 15.76
C SER A 27 8.50 -13.33 16.52
N PHE A 28 9.04 -13.36 17.73
CA PHE A 28 8.84 -14.43 18.71
C PHE A 28 7.47 -14.36 19.39
N ASP A 29 6.79 -13.22 19.28
CA ASP A 29 5.42 -13.06 19.78
C ASP A 29 4.42 -13.65 18.77
N ASP A 30 3.63 -14.62 19.22
CA ASP A 30 2.62 -15.30 18.43
C ASP A 30 1.28 -14.55 18.44
N ASP A 31 1.02 -13.74 19.47
CA ASP A 31 -0.27 -13.05 19.58
C ASP A 31 -0.39 -11.95 18.51
N GLY A 32 -1.49 -11.99 17.75
CA GLY A 32 -1.73 -11.06 16.64
C GLY A 32 -0.73 -11.13 15.47
N ARG A 33 0.24 -12.06 15.47
CA ARG A 33 1.30 -12.13 14.44
C ARG A 33 0.74 -12.28 13.04
N ILE A 34 -0.10 -13.28 12.83
CA ILE A 34 -0.69 -13.59 11.51
C ILE A 34 -1.49 -12.38 11.00
N THR A 35 -2.34 -11.81 11.86
CA THR A 35 -3.15 -10.63 11.54
C THR A 35 -2.27 -9.45 11.14
N THR A 36 -1.21 -9.19 11.89
CA THR A 36 -0.26 -8.09 11.63
C THR A 36 0.46 -8.29 10.30
N VAL A 37 0.94 -9.51 10.01
CA VAL A 37 1.56 -9.84 8.73
C VAL A 37 0.60 -9.58 7.57
N LEU A 38 -0.62 -10.11 7.64
CA LEU A 38 -1.60 -9.99 6.57
C LEU A 38 -2.04 -8.53 6.35
N LEU A 39 -2.30 -7.79 7.43
CA LEU A 39 -2.71 -6.38 7.37
C LEU A 39 -1.64 -5.53 6.67
N HIS A 40 -0.38 -5.67 7.07
CA HIS A 40 0.71 -4.90 6.49
C HIS A 40 1.06 -5.34 5.07
N LEU A 41 0.89 -6.62 4.74
CA LEU A 41 1.08 -7.12 3.38
C LEU A 41 -0.01 -6.60 2.43
N GLN A 42 -1.28 -6.64 2.85
CA GLN A 42 -2.39 -6.04 2.10
C GLN A 42 -2.15 -4.55 1.86
N HIS A 43 -1.79 -3.79 2.91
CA HIS A 43 -1.49 -2.37 2.78
C HIS A 43 -0.29 -2.12 1.84
N ALA A 44 0.76 -2.96 1.88
CA ALA A 44 1.89 -2.85 0.97
C ALA A 44 1.47 -3.05 -0.50
N CYS A 45 0.67 -4.08 -0.78
CA CYS A 45 0.12 -4.34 -2.11
C CYS A 45 -0.76 -3.19 -2.60
N GLU A 46 -1.64 -2.68 -1.76
CA GLU A 46 -2.50 -1.54 -2.08
C GLU A 46 -1.69 -0.29 -2.42
N MET A 47 -0.67 0.05 -1.62
CA MET A 47 0.18 1.20 -1.89
C MET A 47 0.98 1.04 -3.20
N LEU A 48 1.48 -0.16 -3.52
CA LEU A 48 2.16 -0.42 -4.79
C LEU A 48 1.23 -0.29 -5.99
N LEU A 49 0.03 -0.87 -5.91
CA LEU A 49 -0.96 -0.80 -6.98
C LEU A 49 -1.35 0.66 -7.26
N LYS A 50 -1.66 1.41 -6.20
CA LYS A 50 -1.92 2.85 -6.27
C LYS A 50 -0.74 3.64 -6.88
N ALA A 51 0.50 3.29 -6.53
CA ALA A 51 1.68 3.92 -7.11
C ALA A 51 1.77 3.68 -8.63
N VAL A 52 1.48 2.46 -9.08
CA VAL A 52 1.44 2.11 -10.52
C VAL A 52 0.33 2.89 -11.23
N LEU A 53 -0.87 2.96 -10.65
CA LEU A 53 -1.99 3.72 -11.20
C LEU A 53 -1.64 5.22 -11.35
N ILE A 54 -1.09 5.85 -10.31
CA ILE A 54 -0.66 7.25 -10.37
C ILE A 54 0.43 7.45 -11.43
N GLN A 55 1.42 6.55 -11.50
CA GLN A 55 2.48 6.64 -12.50
C GLN A 55 1.93 6.57 -13.94
N ASN A 56 0.82 5.85 -14.13
CA ASN A 56 0.07 5.76 -15.39
C ASN A 56 -1.00 6.87 -15.54
N LYS A 57 -0.97 7.91 -14.70
CA LYS A 57 -1.89 9.06 -14.70
C LYS A 57 -3.35 8.70 -14.42
N ALA A 58 -3.63 7.55 -13.80
CA ALA A 58 -4.96 7.24 -13.30
C ALA A 58 -5.25 8.00 -11.98
N ASN A 59 -6.51 8.39 -11.78
CA ASN A 59 -6.94 9.07 -10.56
C ASN A 59 -7.14 8.07 -9.43
N VAL A 60 -6.30 8.16 -8.41
CA VAL A 60 -6.35 7.31 -7.21
C VAL A 60 -6.92 8.07 -6.00
N PHE A 61 -7.06 9.39 -6.09
CA PHE A 61 -7.65 10.21 -5.04
C PHE A 61 -9.05 10.65 -5.46
N ASP A 62 -10.00 10.43 -4.56
CA ASP A 62 -11.35 10.93 -4.72
C ASP A 62 -11.34 12.45 -4.52
N LYS A 63 -11.81 13.19 -5.53
CA LYS A 63 -11.78 14.66 -5.52
C LYS A 63 -12.74 15.27 -4.50
N VAL A 64 -13.77 14.55 -4.09
CA VAL A 64 -14.78 15.05 -3.13
C VAL A 64 -14.27 14.89 -1.70
N THR A 65 -13.72 13.72 -1.38
CA THR A 65 -13.30 13.39 0.00
C THR A 65 -11.83 13.66 0.26
N GLY A 66 -11.00 13.85 -0.78
CA GLY A 66 -9.55 13.95 -0.68
C GLY A 66 -8.86 12.65 -0.25
N ARG A 67 -9.61 11.55 -0.12
CA ARG A 67 -9.10 10.25 0.32
C ARG A 67 -8.64 9.41 -0.86
N SER A 68 -7.64 8.56 -0.65
CA SER A 68 -7.27 7.56 -1.65
C SER A 68 -8.38 6.51 -1.77
N ILE A 69 -8.65 6.03 -2.99
CA ILE A 69 -9.59 4.95 -3.28
C ILE A 69 -9.25 3.67 -2.48
N SER A 70 -10.22 2.78 -2.25
CA SER A 70 -9.97 1.49 -1.61
C SER A 70 -9.16 0.54 -2.52
N PHE A 71 -8.72 -0.59 -1.96
CA PHE A 71 -8.05 -1.64 -2.72
C PHE A 71 -8.92 -2.20 -3.85
N ASP A 72 -10.19 -2.51 -3.57
CA ASP A 72 -11.14 -3.04 -4.57
C ASP A 72 -11.31 -2.08 -5.75
N ARG A 73 -11.51 -0.79 -5.43
CA ARG A 73 -11.61 0.26 -6.45
C ARG A 73 -10.32 0.45 -7.25
N SER A 74 -9.17 0.10 -6.68
CA SER A 74 -7.89 0.08 -7.40
C SER A 74 -7.77 -1.09 -8.38
N LEU A 75 -8.52 -2.18 -8.14
CA LEU A 75 -8.63 -3.35 -9.02
C LEU A 75 -9.76 -3.21 -10.06
N GLY A 76 -10.61 -2.20 -9.93
CA GLY A 76 -11.81 -2.04 -10.76
C GLY A 76 -12.96 -2.96 -10.35
N LEU A 77 -12.98 -3.39 -9.08
CA LEU A 77 -14.03 -4.19 -8.44
C LEU A 77 -15.02 -3.30 -7.68
#